data_AF-A0A170UGH9-F1
#
_entry.id   AF-A0A170UGH9-F1
#
_cell.length_a   1.000
_cell.length_b   1.000
_cell.length_c   1.000
_cell.angle_alpha   90.00
_cell.angle_beta   90.00
_cell.angle_gamma   90.00
#
_symmetry.space_group_name_H-M   'P 1'
#
loop_
_entity.id
_entity.type
_entity.pdbx_description
1 polymer ?
#
loop_
_entity_poly.entity_id
_entity_poly.type
_entity_poly.pdbx_seq_one_letter_code
_entity_poly.pdbx_strand_id
1 'polypeptide(L)'
;SNEFLIILLEHLHEDLNKPAEVTLLDGADVDSGEKAWGEFRRKNCSVIQRLFYGQHKSTVICSTCNHTSATFEQFFNLFVPIPANQSGVTLNDCIQHYMSGEKITGWKCPKCNTERNATKKFDISRLPPILVIALKRFTQEDDRGCRKGKHSILSIRRFRYVQIYRRRF
;
A
#
# COMPACT_ATOMS: atom_id res chain seq x y z
N SER A 1 -14.78 -9.56 2.54
CA SER A 1 -15.20 -8.75 1.37
C SER A 1 -14.04 -8.08 0.66
N ASN A 2 -13.10 -7.42 1.39
CA ASN A 2 -11.93 -6.80 0.74
C ASN A 2 -10.99 -7.85 0.11
N GLU A 3 -10.76 -8.96 0.81
CA GLU A 3 -9.92 -10.07 0.33
C GLU A 3 -10.43 -10.66 -1.00
N PHE A 4 -11.74 -10.82 -1.15
CA PHE A 4 -12.31 -11.32 -2.40
C PHE A 4 -12.00 -10.42 -3.61
N LEU A 5 -12.12 -9.09 -3.44
CA LEU A 5 -11.83 -8.14 -4.52
C LEU A 5 -10.34 -8.18 -4.91
N ILE A 6 -9.46 -8.30 -3.91
CA ILE A 6 -8.01 -8.41 -4.11
C ILE A 6 -7.69 -9.66 -4.92
N ILE A 7 -8.17 -10.82 -4.44
CA ILE A 7 -7.95 -12.11 -5.10
C ILE A 7 -8.50 -12.09 -6.53
N LEU A 8 -9.69 -11.50 -6.73
CA LEU A 8 -10.27 -11.38 -8.06
C LEU A 8 -9.41 -10.52 -9.00
N LEU A 9 -8.95 -9.36 -8.54
CA LEU A 9 -8.12 -8.47 -9.35
C LEU A 9 -6.75 -9.07 -9.65
N GLU A 10 -6.16 -9.81 -8.70
CA GLU A 10 -4.91 -10.55 -8.90
C GLU A 10 -5.08 -11.64 -9.96
N HIS A 11 -6.10 -12.50 -9.85
CA HIS A 11 -6.35 -13.53 -10.87
C HIS A 11 -6.66 -12.91 -12.24
N LEU A 12 -7.49 -11.87 -12.30
CA LEU A 12 -7.76 -11.15 -13.56
C LEU A 12 -6.50 -10.49 -14.14
N HIS A 13 -5.58 -10.04 -13.28
CA HIS A 13 -4.31 -9.50 -13.72
C HIS A 13 -3.48 -10.59 -14.40
N GLU A 14 -3.30 -11.73 -13.74
CA GLU A 14 -2.52 -12.87 -14.24
C GLU A 14 -3.10 -13.45 -15.53
N ASP A 15 -4.40 -13.71 -15.59
CA ASP A 15 -5.07 -14.29 -16.76
C ASP A 15 -4.95 -13.39 -18.01
N LEU A 16 -4.87 -12.07 -17.80
CA LEU A 16 -4.80 -11.07 -18.86
C LEU A 16 -3.37 -10.55 -19.08
N ASN A 17 -2.37 -11.07 -18.34
CA ASN A 17 -1.00 -10.60 -18.43
C ASN A 17 -0.34 -11.13 -19.71
N LYS A 18 0.08 -10.20 -20.58
CA LYS A 18 0.81 -10.50 -21.81
C LYS A 18 2.15 -9.78 -21.80
N PRO A 19 3.19 -10.33 -21.15
CA PRO A 19 4.48 -9.66 -21.05
C PRO A 19 5.04 -9.37 -22.45
N ALA A 20 5.62 -8.18 -22.62
CA ALA A 20 6.23 -7.80 -23.89
C ALA A 20 7.58 -8.51 -24.07
N GLU A 21 7.88 -8.95 -25.29
CA GLU A 21 9.20 -9.47 -25.65
C GLU A 21 10.24 -8.34 -25.57
N VAL A 22 11.35 -8.61 -24.89
CA VAL A 22 12.29 -7.58 -24.40
C VAL A 22 13.02 -6.89 -25.55
N THR A 23 12.88 -5.56 -25.68
CA THR A 23 13.86 -4.72 -26.38
C THR A 23 14.62 -3.87 -25.36
N LEU A 24 15.92 -4.12 -25.25
CA LEU A 24 16.86 -3.34 -24.46
C LEU A 24 16.89 -1.92 -25.03
N LEU A 25 16.44 -0.95 -24.24
CA LEU A 25 16.70 0.46 -24.50
C LEU A 25 17.59 0.96 -23.37
N ASP A 26 18.87 1.01 -23.68
CA ASP A 26 19.91 1.64 -22.87
C ASP A 26 19.70 3.15 -22.77
N GLY A 27 20.12 3.70 -21.64
CA GLY A 27 20.65 5.06 -21.59
C GLY A 27 19.63 6.18 -21.41
N ALA A 28 19.22 6.42 -20.17
CA ALA A 28 19.00 7.77 -19.65
C ALA A 28 19.04 7.74 -18.12
N ASP A 29 19.45 8.85 -17.51
CA ASP A 29 19.42 9.09 -16.07
C ASP A 29 17.97 9.28 -15.60
N VAL A 30 17.21 8.18 -15.68
CA VAL A 30 15.80 8.12 -15.32
C VAL A 30 15.72 7.94 -13.80
N ASP A 31 14.88 8.76 -13.16
CA ASP A 31 14.56 8.66 -11.74
C ASP A 31 14.34 7.19 -11.33
N SER A 32 14.86 6.80 -10.16
CA SER A 32 14.81 5.39 -9.70
C SER A 32 13.38 4.83 -9.66
N GLY A 33 12.38 5.68 -9.42
CA GLY A 33 10.97 5.29 -9.47
C GLY A 33 10.48 4.97 -10.88
N GLU A 34 10.83 5.79 -11.87
CA GLU A 34 10.46 5.55 -13.27
C GLU A 34 11.15 4.31 -13.85
N LYS A 35 12.41 4.03 -13.45
CA LYS A 35 13.08 2.75 -13.79
C LYS A 35 12.30 1.55 -13.24
N ALA A 36 12.01 1.55 -11.94
CA ALA A 36 11.24 0.49 -11.29
C ALA A 36 9.83 0.33 -11.88
N TRP A 37 9.19 1.42 -12.29
CA TRP A 37 7.88 1.40 -12.94
C TRP A 37 7.95 0.81 -14.36
N GLY A 38 8.97 1.19 -15.13
CA GLY A 38 9.20 0.68 -16.48
C GLY A 38 9.45 -0.84 -16.49
N GLU A 39 10.26 -1.34 -15.57
CA GLU A 39 10.48 -2.78 -15.40
C GLU A 39 9.20 -3.53 -15.03
N PHE A 40 8.42 -3.00 -14.10
CA PHE A 40 7.13 -3.56 -13.72
C PHE A 40 6.16 -3.63 -14.89
N ARG A 41 6.02 -2.54 -15.66
CA ARG A 41 5.13 -2.47 -16.82
C ARG A 41 5.48 -3.47 -17.90
N ARG A 42 6.77 -3.77 -18.11
CA ARG A 42 7.19 -4.75 -19.13
C ARG A 42 6.77 -6.17 -18.77
N LYS A 43 6.86 -6.52 -17.49
CA LYS A 43 6.50 -7.84 -16.95
C LYS A 43 4.99 -8.01 -16.75
N ASN A 44 4.30 -6.91 -16.50
CA ASN A 44 2.89 -6.88 -16.08
C ASN A 44 2.08 -6.02 -17.05
N CYS A 45 1.70 -6.62 -18.17
CA CYS A 45 0.99 -6.01 -19.27
C CYS A 45 -0.46 -6.51 -19.29
N SER A 46 -1.31 -5.94 -18.45
CA SER A 46 -2.74 -6.23 -18.46
C SER A 46 -3.60 -4.98 -18.29
N VAL A 47 -4.89 -5.09 -18.61
CA VAL A 47 -5.85 -3.99 -18.38
C VAL A 47 -5.93 -3.62 -16.90
N ILE A 48 -5.80 -4.62 -16.02
CA ILE A 48 -5.82 -4.41 -14.56
C ILE A 48 -4.59 -3.60 -14.15
N GLN A 49 -3.41 -3.94 -14.67
CA GLN A 49 -2.19 -3.16 -14.42
C GLN A 49 -2.37 -1.70 -14.83
N ARG A 50 -2.89 -1.45 -16.04
CA ARG A 50 -3.04 -0.09 -16.57
C ARG A 50 -4.04 0.75 -15.80
N LEU A 51 -5.10 0.15 -15.25
CA LEU A 51 -6.20 0.87 -14.61
C LEU A 51 -6.02 1.03 -13.10
N PHE A 52 -5.53 0.00 -12.41
CA PHE A 52 -5.57 -0.07 -10.95
C PHE A 52 -4.21 0.06 -10.29
N TYR A 53 -3.10 -0.23 -10.98
CA TYR A 53 -1.78 -0.18 -10.35
C TYR A 53 -1.19 1.22 -10.35
N GLY A 54 -0.69 1.63 -9.19
CA GLY A 54 0.19 2.76 -8.95
C GLY A 54 1.52 2.33 -8.34
N GLN A 55 2.31 3.31 -7.92
CA GLN A 55 3.62 3.09 -7.31
C GLN A 55 3.77 3.89 -6.01
N HIS A 56 4.15 3.20 -4.94
CA HIS A 56 4.62 3.79 -3.69
C HIS A 56 6.12 4.00 -3.71
N LYS A 57 6.56 5.04 -3.01
CA LYS A 57 7.93 5.24 -2.55
C LYS A 57 7.95 5.04 -1.04
N SER A 58 8.42 3.89 -0.60
CA SER A 58 8.67 3.61 0.81
C SER A 58 10.02 4.20 1.20
N THR A 59 10.04 5.13 2.14
CA THR A 59 11.27 5.74 2.66
C THR A 59 11.47 5.34 4.11
N VAL A 60 12.64 4.76 4.42
CA VAL A 60 13.04 4.41 5.79
C VAL A 60 14.21 5.30 6.20
N ILE A 61 14.06 6.00 7.31
CA ILE A 61 15.06 6.94 7.83
C ILE A 61 15.55 6.44 9.18
N CYS A 62 16.85 6.18 9.30
CA CYS A 62 17.47 5.79 10.56
C CYS A 62 17.40 6.92 11.59
N SER A 63 16.87 6.66 12.79
CA SER A 63 16.79 7.67 13.86
C SER A 63 18.14 7.99 14.52
N THR A 64 19.20 7.22 14.23
CA THR A 64 20.54 7.41 14.83
C THR A 64 21.51 8.10 13.87
N CYS A 65 21.59 7.65 12.61
CA CYS A 65 22.57 8.15 11.65
C CYS A 65 21.97 8.96 10.49
N ASN A 66 20.64 9.14 10.47
CA ASN A 66 19.87 9.79 9.41
C ASN A 66 20.09 9.22 8.00
N HIS A 67 20.66 8.01 7.89
CA HIS A 67 20.70 7.31 6.61
C HIS A 67 19.27 7.06 6.12
N THR A 68 19.02 7.42 4.87
CA THR A 68 17.73 7.31 4.23
C THR A 68 17.81 6.28 3.13
N SER A 69 16.92 5.29 3.17
CA SER A 69 16.76 4.28 2.13
C SER A 69 15.38 4.43 1.51
N ALA A 70 15.30 4.45 0.18
CA ALA A 70 14.04 4.53 -0.55
C ALA A 70 13.86 3.29 -1.44
N THR A 71 12.70 2.67 -1.38
CA THR A 71 12.29 1.57 -2.25
C THR A 71 11.00 1.95 -2.98
N PHE A 72 10.84 1.44 -4.20
CA PHE A 72 9.66 1.69 -5.02
C PHE A 72 8.88 0.40 -5.20
N GLU A 73 7.62 0.41 -4.78
CA GLU A 73 6.77 -0.79 -4.70
C GLU A 73 5.46 -0.51 -5.43
N GLN A 74 4.91 -1.49 -6.12
CA GLN A 74 3.63 -1.33 -6.80
C GLN A 74 2.46 -1.63 -5.85
N PHE A 75 1.37 -0.89 -6.02
CA PHE A 75 0.14 -1.12 -5.26
C PHE A 75 -1.05 -1.03 -6.21
N PHE A 76 -2.11 -1.79 -5.95
CA PHE A 76 -3.39 -1.66 -6.65
C PHE A 76 -4.54 -1.24 -5.71
N ASN A 77 -4.32 -1.32 -4.40
CA ASN A 77 -5.23 -0.84 -3.39
C ASN A 77 -4.47 -0.24 -2.19
N LEU A 78 -5.11 0.71 -1.51
CA LEU A 78 -4.60 1.30 -0.27
C LEU A 78 -5.41 0.78 0.91
N PHE A 79 -4.73 0.21 1.90
CA PHE A 79 -5.34 -0.15 3.17
C PHE A 79 -5.10 0.94 4.19
N VAL A 80 -6.06 1.85 4.29
CA VAL A 80 -5.89 3.07 5.08
C VAL A 80 -6.44 2.84 6.49
N PRO A 81 -5.63 3.02 7.56
CA PRO A 81 -6.11 2.96 8.94
C PRO A 81 -7.07 4.12 9.23
N ILE A 82 -8.07 3.85 10.06
CA ILE A 82 -8.93 4.90 10.60
C ILE A 82 -8.29 5.38 11.90
N PRO A 83 -7.93 6.67 12.03
CA PRO A 83 -7.47 7.25 13.29
C PRO A 83 -8.48 6.98 14.41
N ALA A 84 -8.03 6.42 15.54
CA ALA A 84 -8.88 6.16 16.68
C ALA A 84 -9.34 7.46 17.36
N ASN A 85 -10.49 7.41 18.04
CA ASN A 85 -10.98 8.47 18.95
C ASN A 85 -11.32 9.82 18.32
N GLN A 86 -11.71 9.85 17.04
CA GLN A 86 -12.15 11.08 16.38
C GLN A 86 -13.58 10.92 15.83
N SER A 87 -14.48 11.81 16.24
CA SER A 87 -15.79 11.96 15.60
C SER A 87 -15.64 12.88 14.39
N GLY A 88 -16.14 12.46 13.23
CA GLY A 88 -16.08 13.27 12.00
C GLY A 88 -14.79 13.17 11.18
N VAL A 89 -14.06 12.04 11.24
CA VAL A 89 -12.86 11.80 10.43
C VAL A 89 -13.18 11.82 8.93
N THR A 90 -12.43 12.59 8.16
CA THR A 90 -12.53 12.59 6.69
C THR A 90 -11.60 11.56 6.06
N LEU A 91 -11.89 11.15 4.83
CA LEU A 91 -10.99 10.27 4.07
C LEU A 91 -9.60 10.90 3.90
N ASN A 92 -9.53 12.22 3.75
CA ASN A 92 -8.26 12.92 3.64
C ASN A 92 -7.42 12.72 4.90
N ASP A 93 -8.02 12.82 6.09
CA ASP A 93 -7.31 12.62 7.36
C ASP A 93 -6.75 11.19 7.46
N CYS A 94 -7.53 10.19 7.04
CA CYS A 94 -7.08 8.81 6.98
C CYS A 94 -5.87 8.65 6.04
N ILE A 95 -5.92 9.25 4.85
CA ILE A 95 -4.82 9.21 3.87
C ILE A 95 -3.58 9.94 4.39
N GLN A 96 -3.75 11.12 4.98
CA GLN A 96 -2.65 11.87 5.59
C GLN A 96 -2.00 11.08 6.72
N HIS A 97 -2.80 10.41 7.56
CA HIS A 97 -2.30 9.54 8.61
C HIS A 97 -1.53 8.33 8.05
N TYR A 98 -2.00 7.73 6.96
CA TYR A 98 -1.27 6.67 6.26
C TYR A 98 0.08 7.14 5.73
N MET A 99 0.16 8.38 5.24
CA MET A 99 1.39 8.96 4.67
C MET A 99 2.32 9.58 5.72
N SER A 100 1.84 9.91 6.92
CA SER A 100 2.65 10.58 7.96
C SER A 100 3.83 9.75 8.47
N GLY A 101 3.81 8.45 8.19
CA GLY A 101 4.86 7.51 8.56
C GLY A 101 4.71 6.97 9.97
N GLU A 102 5.36 5.84 10.20
CA GLU A 102 5.33 5.06 11.43
C GLU A 102 6.76 4.81 11.93
N LYS A 103 6.91 4.80 13.26
CA LYS A 103 8.19 4.43 13.88
C LYS A 103 8.28 2.91 13.94
N ILE A 104 9.32 2.36 13.33
CA ILE A 104 9.63 0.93 13.36
C ILE A 104 10.85 0.69 14.24
N THR A 105 10.80 -0.38 15.03
CA THR A 105 11.91 -0.87 15.86
C THR A 105 12.56 -2.07 15.18
N GLY A 106 13.87 -2.28 15.38
CA GLY A 106 14.56 -3.47 14.84
C GLY A 106 14.91 -3.39 13.35
N TRP A 107 14.96 -2.21 12.73
CA TRP A 107 15.39 -2.09 11.34
C TRP A 107 16.93 -2.15 11.24
N LYS A 108 17.45 -3.10 10.47
CA LYS A 108 18.90 -3.23 10.25
C LYS A 108 19.41 -2.12 9.33
N CYS A 109 20.05 -1.12 9.92
CA CYS A 109 20.57 0.01 9.18
C CYS A 109 21.84 -0.38 8.40
N PRO A 110 21.92 -0.12 7.07
CA PRO A 110 23.10 -0.47 6.28
C PRO A 110 24.33 0.37 6.64
N LYS A 111 24.14 1.59 7.16
CA LYS A 111 25.24 2.48 7.59
C LYS A 111 25.74 2.19 9.00
N CYS A 112 24.84 1.87 9.94
CA CYS A 112 25.23 1.51 11.31
C CYS A 112 25.63 0.04 11.46
N ASN A 113 25.30 -0.79 10.47
CA ASN A 113 25.46 -2.25 10.47
C ASN A 113 24.89 -2.94 11.72
N THR A 114 23.79 -2.40 12.27
CA THR A 114 23.11 -2.93 13.45
C THR A 114 21.64 -2.52 13.43
N GLU A 115 20.83 -3.17 14.27
CA GLU A 115 19.41 -2.86 14.43
C GLU A 115 19.22 -1.50 15.09
N ARG A 116 18.40 -0.66 14.47
CA ARG A 116 18.09 0.69 14.93
C ARG A 116 16.61 0.96 14.79
N ASN A 117 16.15 1.92 15.58
CA ASN A 117 14.85 2.53 15.35
C ASN A 117 14.92 3.35 14.06
N ALA A 118 13.85 3.31 13.28
CA ALA A 118 13.72 4.06 12.06
C ALA A 118 12.30 4.59 11.90
N THR A 119 12.14 5.60 11.05
CA THR A 119 10.82 6.07 10.62
C THR A 119 10.58 5.58 9.21
N LYS A 120 9.53 4.78 9.00
CA LYS A 120 9.09 4.32 7.68
C LYS A 120 7.91 5.17 7.24
N LYS A 121 8.01 5.78 6.07
CA LYS A 121 6.92 6.55 5.45
C LYS A 121 6.63 6.03 4.05
N PHE A 122 5.39 6.17 3.62
CA PHE A 122 4.96 5.83 2.27
C PHE A 122 4.47 7.10 1.57
N ASP A 123 5.08 7.41 0.45
CA ASP A 123 4.66 8.47 -0.47
C ASP A 123 4.09 7.83 -1.74
N ILE A 124 3.06 8.41 -2.35
CA ILE A 124 2.59 7.94 -3.67
C ILE A 124 3.45 8.59 -4.76
N SER A 125 4.33 7.79 -5.36
CA SER A 125 5.17 8.21 -6.50
C SER A 125 4.31 8.34 -7.78
N ARG A 126 3.39 7.40 -7.98
CA ARG A 126 2.52 7.36 -9.16
C ARG A 126 1.11 6.92 -8.78
N LEU A 127 0.12 7.71 -9.15
CA LEU A 127 -1.29 7.39 -8.94
C LEU A 127 -1.85 6.55 -10.11
N PRO A 128 -2.65 5.51 -9.83
CA PRO A 128 -3.40 4.82 -10.87
C PRO A 128 -4.56 5.68 -11.40
N PRO A 129 -5.05 5.40 -12.62
CA PRO A 129 -6.29 6.00 -13.12
C PRO A 129 -7.51 5.71 -12.23
N ILE A 130 -7.56 4.52 -11.63
CA ILE A 130 -8.61 4.09 -10.70
C ILE A 130 -7.96 3.67 -9.38
N LEU A 131 -8.18 4.46 -8.34
CA LEU A 131 -7.64 4.18 -7.01
C LEU A 131 -8.67 3.43 -6.15
N VAL A 132 -8.31 2.25 -5.67
CA VAL A 132 -9.12 1.48 -4.72
C VAL A 132 -8.62 1.75 -3.31
N ILE A 133 -9.50 2.30 -2.45
CA ILE A 133 -9.18 2.54 -1.03
C ILE A 133 -10.07 1.64 -0.17
N ALA A 134 -9.42 0.85 0.68
CA ALA A 134 -10.06 -0.02 1.66
C ALA A 134 -9.74 0.49 3.07
N LEU A 135 -10.75 0.94 3.81
CA LEU A 135 -10.59 1.38 5.18
C LEU A 135 -10.41 0.19 6.13
N LYS A 136 -9.32 0.17 6.89
CA LYS A 136 -9.07 -0.79 7.99
C LYS A 136 -9.92 -0.39 9.20
N ARG A 137 -11.20 -0.79 9.17
CA ARG A 137 -12.19 -0.52 10.23
C ARG A 137 -12.30 -1.59 11.31
N PHE A 138 -11.53 -2.67 11.19
CA PHE A 138 -11.52 -3.77 12.14
C PHE A 138 -10.12 -3.88 12.71
N THR A 139 -9.96 -3.54 13.98
CA THR A 139 -8.79 -3.86 14.79
C THR A 139 -9.17 -5.04 15.67
N GLN A 140 -8.38 -6.10 15.62
CA GLN A 140 -8.52 -7.17 16.59
C GLN A 140 -8.05 -6.59 17.93
N GLU A 141 -8.99 -6.35 18.85
CA GLU A 141 -8.61 -6.05 20.24
C GLU A 141 -7.93 -7.31 20.78
N ASP A 142 -6.63 -7.25 21.04
CA ASP A 142 -5.91 -8.26 21.81
C ASP A 142 -6.46 -8.25 23.24
N ASP A 143 -7.55 -8.96 23.43
CA ASP A 143 -8.15 -9.19 24.74
C ASP A 143 -7.24 -10.16 25.51
N ARG A 144 -6.38 -9.59 26.34
CA ARG A 144 -5.63 -10.32 27.38
C ARG A 144 -6.63 -10.83 28.43
N GLY A 145 -7.29 -11.95 28.13
CA GLY A 145 -8.22 -12.61 29.05
C GLY A 145 -8.83 -13.90 28.51
N CYS A 146 -8.17 -15.04 28.72
CA CYS A 146 -8.74 -16.35 28.44
C CYS A 146 -10.06 -16.59 29.20
N ARG A 147 -11.18 -16.78 28.49
CA ARG A 147 -12.23 -17.77 28.83
C ARG A 147 -12.89 -18.34 27.58
N LYS A 148 -12.85 -19.67 27.46
CA LYS A 148 -13.59 -20.48 26.49
C LYS A 148 -15.09 -20.19 26.58
N GLY A 149 -15.77 -20.00 25.44
CA GLY A 149 -17.23 -20.14 25.38
C GLY A 149 -17.96 -19.38 24.28
N LYS A 150 -18.35 -20.14 23.25
CA LYS A 150 -19.54 -19.98 22.40
C LYS A 150 -19.53 -18.90 21.31
N HIS A 151 -19.47 -19.43 20.07
CA HIS A 151 -20.17 -18.90 18.91
C HIS A 151 -21.49 -18.23 19.31
N SER A 152 -21.60 -16.92 19.10
CA SER A 152 -22.89 -16.24 18.95
C SER A 152 -22.77 -15.20 17.85
N ILE A 153 -23.75 -15.30 16.96
CA ILE A 153 -23.94 -14.58 15.72
C ILE A 153 -24.62 -13.22 16.04
N LEU A 154 -24.37 -12.21 15.19
CA LEU A 154 -24.97 -10.85 15.12
C LEU A 154 -24.33 -9.81 16.06
N SER A 155 -23.79 -8.70 15.54
CA SER A 155 -24.62 -7.71 14.84
C SER A 155 -23.92 -7.10 13.62
N ILE A 156 -24.50 -7.34 12.45
CA ILE A 156 -24.18 -6.66 11.19
C ILE A 156 -24.66 -5.22 11.32
N ARG A 157 -23.75 -4.28 11.58
CA ARG A 157 -23.92 -2.89 11.13
C ARG A 157 -23.11 -2.68 9.87
N ARG A 158 -23.83 -2.87 8.76
CA ARG A 158 -23.42 -2.69 7.38
C ARG A 158 -23.18 -1.20 7.13
N PHE A 159 -21.92 -0.80 6.97
CA PHE A 159 -21.60 0.39 6.17
C PHE A 159 -20.55 -0.02 5.15
N ARG A 160 -20.99 -0.23 3.91
CA ARG A 160 -20.11 -0.42 2.76
C ARG A 160 -19.76 0.98 2.25
N TYR A 161 -18.49 1.33 2.26
CA TYR A 161 -17.96 2.42 1.44
C TYR A 161 -16.71 1.89 0.74
N VAL A 162 -16.87 1.52 -0.53
CA VAL A 162 -15.78 1.44 -1.49
C VAL A 162 -15.99 2.67 -2.37
N GLN A 163 -15.24 3.73 -2.12
CA GLN A 163 -15.34 4.96 -2.88
C GLN A 163 -14.28 4.91 -3.99
N ILE A 164 -14.74 4.64 -5.21
CA ILE A 164 -13.88 4.58 -6.39
C ILE A 164 -13.64 6.02 -6.85
N TYR A 165 -12.43 6.53 -6.63
CA TYR A 165 -12.05 7.84 -7.14
C TYR A 165 -11.62 7.70 -8.60
N ARG A 166 -12.34 8.37 -9.50
CA ARG A 166 -12.03 8.49 -10.92
C ARG A 166 -11.69 9.96 -11.18
N ARG A 167 -10.45 10.28 -11.57
CA ARG A 167 -10.11 11.64 -12.02
C ARG A 167 -10.79 11.86 -13.37
N ARG A 168 -11.72 12.82 -13.43
CA ARG A 168 -12.15 13.45 -14.69
C ARG A 168 -10.99 14.34 -15.14
N PHE A 169 -10.47 14.09 -16.34
CA PHE A 169 -9.82 15.13 -17.13
C PHE A 169 -10.90 15.98 -17.78
#